data_AF-F6I3E6-F1
#
_entry.id   AF-F6I3E6-F1
#
_cell.length_a   1.000
_cell.length_b   1.000
_cell.length_c   1.000
_cell.angle_alpha   90.00
_cell.angle_beta   90.00
_cell.angle_gamma   90.00
#
_symmetry.space_group_name_H-M   'P 1'
#
loop_
_entity.id
_entity.type
_entity.pdbx_description
1 polymer ?
#
loop_
_entity_poly.entity_id
_entity_poly.type
_entity_poly.pdbx_seq_one_letter_code
_entity_poly.pdbx_strand_id
1 'polypeptide(L)'
;MTGGLNGGVHVTDVSTASRTMLMNLKSLDRDKPTLDTLTIPAEILPKIVSNSEIIGMVGKGWYILGLPIFGCLDDQNATMQGQACRKGEAKSTYGTRAFILLNTGEEVIKSKHGLLTTLAFKLG
;
A
#
# COMPACT_ATOMS: atom_id res chain seq x y z
N MET A 1 -10.83 -5.94 11.62
CA MET A 1 -10.75 -5.03 12.78
C MET A 1 -11.90 -4.03 12.85
N THR A 2 -12.47 -3.55 11.73
CA THR A 2 -13.45 -2.45 11.71
C THR A 2 -14.93 -2.85 11.78
N GLY A 3 -15.26 -4.15 11.84
CA GLY A 3 -16.65 -4.63 11.88
C GLY A 3 -16.99 -5.76 10.92
N GLY A 4 -16.09 -6.09 9.97
CA GLY A 4 -16.29 -7.17 9.01
C GLY A 4 -17.56 -6.97 8.18
N LEU A 5 -18.38 -8.01 8.03
CA LEU A 5 -19.67 -7.94 7.32
C LEU A 5 -20.68 -6.98 7.99
N ASN A 6 -20.48 -6.64 9.26
CA ASN A 6 -21.38 -5.79 10.04
C ASN A 6 -20.93 -4.32 10.02
N GLY A 7 -20.76 -3.75 8.82
CA GLY A 7 -20.39 -2.34 8.64
C GLY A 7 -18.90 -2.04 8.73
N GLY A 8 -18.04 -3.05 8.55
CA GLY A 8 -16.60 -2.84 8.40
C GLY A 8 -16.24 -2.20 7.06
N VAL A 9 -15.07 -1.58 7.01
CA VAL A 9 -14.50 -1.01 5.78
C VAL A 9 -13.58 -2.03 5.10
N HIS A 10 -13.69 -2.16 3.78
CA HIS A 10 -12.81 -2.98 2.96
C HIS A 10 -11.84 -2.09 2.18
N VAL A 11 -10.60 -2.00 2.68
CA VAL A 11 -9.59 -1.07 2.17
C VAL A 11 -8.22 -1.74 2.04
N THR A 12 -7.34 -1.11 1.25
CA THR A 12 -5.91 -1.41 1.15
C THR A 12 -5.17 -0.10 0.97
N ASP A 13 -3.95 0.03 1.47
CA ASP A 13 -3.17 1.23 1.23
C ASP A 13 -2.50 1.20 -0.15
N VAL A 14 -2.12 2.37 -0.66
CA VAL A 14 -1.45 2.54 -1.95
C VAL A 14 -0.13 1.76 -2.08
N SER A 15 0.59 1.51 -0.98
CA SER A 15 1.87 0.79 -1.02
C SER A 15 1.64 -0.70 -1.28
N THR A 16 0.70 -1.33 -0.58
CA THR A 16 0.27 -2.71 -0.86
C THR A 16 -0.41 -2.82 -2.23
N ALA A 17 -1.31 -1.90 -2.58
CA ALA A 17 -1.99 -1.90 -3.88
C ALA A 17 -0.99 -1.85 -5.05
N SER A 18 0.12 -1.12 -4.92
CA SER A 18 1.20 -1.05 -5.92
C SER A 18 1.89 -2.38 -6.22
N ARG A 19 1.73 -3.39 -5.36
CA ARG A 19 2.33 -4.74 -5.49
C ARG A 19 1.39 -5.76 -6.14
N THR A 20 0.14 -5.39 -6.42
CA THR A 20 -0.88 -6.31 -6.93
C THR A 20 -0.85 -6.48 -8.45
N MET A 21 -0.10 -5.63 -9.17
CA MET A 21 -0.20 -5.43 -10.62
C MET A 21 -1.56 -4.87 -11.10
N LEU A 22 -2.50 -4.57 -10.20
CA LEU A 22 -3.84 -4.08 -10.53
C LEU A 22 -3.99 -2.57 -10.32
N MET A 23 -2.95 -1.87 -9.88
CA MET A 23 -2.96 -0.42 -9.64
C MET A 23 -2.04 0.29 -10.64
N ASN A 24 -2.51 1.40 -11.19
CA ASN A 24 -1.71 2.27 -12.02
C ASN A 24 -0.88 3.21 -11.14
N LEU A 25 0.46 3.14 -11.25
CA LEU A 25 1.37 3.94 -10.39
C LEU A 25 1.30 5.44 -10.62
N LYS A 26 0.70 5.93 -11.72
CA LYS A 26 0.55 7.37 -11.98
C LYS A 26 -0.75 7.92 -11.40
N SER A 27 -1.88 7.25 -11.63
CA SER A 27 -3.18 7.71 -11.10
C SER A 27 -3.41 7.28 -9.65
N LEU A 28 -2.66 6.28 -9.16
CA LEU A 28 -2.86 5.64 -7.86
C LEU A 28 -4.26 5.02 -7.69
N ASP A 29 -4.87 4.67 -8.81
CA ASP A 29 -6.16 4.00 -8.87
C ASP A 29 -6.02 2.67 -9.61
N ARG A 30 -7.07 1.85 -9.55
CA ARG A 30 -7.15 0.56 -10.21
C ARG A 30 -6.94 0.73 -11.71
N ASP A 31 -6.09 -0.12 -12.27
CA ASP A 31 -5.78 -0.11 -13.70
C ASP A 31 -6.88 -0.86 -14.47
N LYS A 32 -7.86 -0.10 -14.97
CA LYS A 32 -9.02 -0.64 -15.68
C LYS A 32 -8.65 -1.59 -16.84
N PRO A 33 -7.67 -1.27 -17.72
CA PRO A 33 -7.25 -2.19 -18.77
C PRO A 33 -6.76 -3.54 -18.24
N THR A 34 -5.98 -3.54 -17.15
CA THR A 34 -5.50 -4.77 -16.51
C THR A 34 -6.65 -5.57 -15.90
N LEU A 35 -7.58 -4.91 -15.20
CA LEU A 35 -8.77 -5.57 -14.64
C LEU A 35 -9.63 -6.24 -15.71
N ASP A 36 -9.88 -5.53 -16.82
CA ASP A 36 -10.68 -6.05 -17.93
C ASP A 36 -9.99 -7.24 -18.59
N THR A 37 -8.67 -7.17 -18.79
CA THR A 37 -7.86 -8.27 -19.36
C THR A 37 -7.91 -9.53 -18.50
N LEU A 38 -7.87 -9.37 -17.17
CA LEU A 38 -7.92 -10.48 -16.22
C LEU A 38 -9.35 -10.89 -15.85
N THR A 39 -10.37 -10.21 -16.39
CA THR A 39 -11.80 -10.43 -16.05
C THR A 39 -12.06 -10.32 -14.54
N ILE A 40 -11.43 -9.34 -13.89
CA ILE A 40 -11.59 -9.08 -12.46
C ILE A 40 -12.63 -7.95 -12.26
N PRO A 41 -13.76 -8.21 -11.58
CA PRO A 41 -14.71 -7.16 -11.22
C PRO A 41 -14.06 -6.11 -10.30
N ALA A 42 -14.32 -4.83 -10.52
CA ALA A 42 -13.70 -3.79 -9.69
C ALA A 42 -14.31 -3.73 -8.29
N GLU A 43 -15.56 -4.18 -8.15
CA GLU A 43 -16.39 -4.10 -6.95
C GLU A 43 -15.92 -5.05 -5.84
N ILE A 44 -15.22 -6.13 -6.21
CA ILE A 44 -14.67 -7.07 -5.23
C ILE A 44 -13.34 -6.60 -4.63
N LEU A 45 -12.73 -5.56 -5.20
CA LEU A 45 -11.42 -5.08 -4.78
C LEU A 45 -11.55 -4.07 -3.63
N PRO A 46 -10.62 -4.07 -2.65
CA PRO A 46 -10.57 -3.04 -1.60
C PRO A 46 -10.48 -1.64 -2.18
N LYS A 47 -11.11 -0.65 -1.52
CA LYS A 47 -10.85 0.77 -1.81
C LYS A 47 -9.40 1.11 -1.46
N ILE A 48 -8.71 1.76 -2.38
CA ILE A 48 -7.33 2.23 -2.17
C ILE A 48 -7.37 3.51 -1.32
N VAL A 49 -6.57 3.54 -0.25
CA VAL A 49 -6.39 4.68 0.66
C VAL A 49 -4.90 5.06 0.74
N SER A 50 -4.60 6.28 1.19
CA SER A 50 -3.25 6.68 1.58
C SER A 50 -2.74 5.84 2.76
N ASN A 51 -1.45 5.98 3.04
CA ASN A 51 -0.81 5.29 4.14
C ASN A 51 -1.10 5.93 5.51
N SER A 52 -1.61 7.16 5.51
CA SER A 52 -1.83 7.98 6.71
C SER A 52 -3.10 8.83 6.59
N GLU A 53 -4.25 8.22 6.85
CA GLU A 53 -5.56 8.87 6.94
C GLU A 53 -6.48 8.06 7.85
N ILE A 54 -7.59 8.63 8.34
CA ILE A 54 -8.56 7.86 9.15
C ILE A 54 -9.25 6.82 8.26
N ILE A 55 -8.87 5.56 8.40
CA ILE A 55 -9.42 4.43 7.65
C ILE A 55 -10.77 4.00 8.24
N GLY A 56 -10.87 3.99 9.57
CA GLY A 56 -12.06 3.60 10.29
C GLY A 56 -11.79 3.43 11.78
N MET A 57 -12.80 2.98 12.53
CA MET A 57 -12.66 2.71 13.96
C MET A 57 -12.58 1.20 14.19
N VAL A 58 -11.84 0.78 15.21
CA VAL A 58 -11.88 -0.62 15.66
C VAL A 58 -13.30 -0.94 16.13
N GLY A 59 -13.87 -2.00 15.56
CA GLY A 59 -15.25 -2.43 15.78
C GLY A 59 -15.42 -3.31 17.03
N LYS A 60 -16.67 -3.72 17.28
CA LYS A 60 -17.04 -4.59 18.41
C LYS A 60 -16.29 -5.93 18.34
N GLY A 61 -15.99 -6.51 19.51
CA GLY A 61 -15.26 -7.77 19.66
C GLY A 61 -13.76 -7.63 19.89
N TRP A 62 -13.23 -6.40 19.91
CA TRP A 62 -11.83 -6.11 20.24
C TRP A 62 -11.75 -5.30 21.54
N TYR A 63 -10.72 -5.54 22.37
CA TYR A 63 -10.51 -4.81 23.63
C TYR A 63 -10.25 -3.31 23.45
N ILE A 64 -9.81 -2.91 22.25
CA ILE A 64 -9.50 -1.52 21.87
C ILE A 64 -10.62 -0.89 21.02
N LEU A 65 -11.86 -1.27 21.30
CA LEU A 65 -13.06 -0.74 20.63
C LEU A 65 -13.04 0.79 20.56
N GLY A 66 -13.36 1.33 19.38
CA GLY A 66 -13.45 2.78 19.17
C GLY A 66 -12.12 3.48 18.92
N LEU A 67 -10.97 2.80 19.03
CA LEU A 67 -9.71 3.41 18.61
C LEU A 67 -9.67 3.60 17.09
N PRO A 68 -9.17 4.75 16.60
CA PRO A 68 -9.02 4.99 15.18
C PRO A 68 -7.89 4.13 14.60
N ILE A 69 -8.15 3.56 13.42
CA ILE A 69 -7.13 2.99 12.54
C ILE A 69 -6.78 4.08 11.53
N PHE A 70 -5.56 4.61 11.61
CA PHE A 70 -5.15 5.75 10.79
C PHE A 70 -3.85 5.53 9.98
N GLY A 71 -3.25 4.35 10.08
CA GLY A 71 -2.01 4.01 9.40
C GLY A 71 -2.04 2.60 8.82
N CYS A 72 -1.64 2.45 7.57
CA CYS A 72 -1.51 1.16 6.89
C CYS A 72 -0.39 1.26 5.86
N LEU A 73 0.65 0.44 6.01
CA LEU A 73 1.80 0.36 5.11
C LEU A 73 2.19 -1.10 4.95
N ASP A 74 2.69 -1.43 3.75
CA ASP A 74 3.42 -2.67 3.49
C ASP A 74 4.69 -2.75 4.36
N ASP A 75 5.13 -3.96 4.74
CA ASP A 75 6.21 -4.18 5.72
C ASP A 75 7.56 -3.58 5.27
N GLN A 76 7.91 -3.77 3.99
CA GLN A 76 9.15 -3.28 3.43
C GLN A 76 9.12 -1.76 3.30
N ASN A 77 7.97 -1.21 2.95
CA ASN A 77 7.73 0.21 2.80
C ASN A 77 7.69 0.93 4.16
N ALA A 78 7.07 0.31 5.17
CA ALA A 78 7.07 0.77 6.55
C ALA A 78 8.50 0.84 7.11
N THR A 79 9.33 -0.15 6.80
CA THR A 79 10.74 -0.12 7.22
C THR A 79 11.50 1.05 6.56
N MET A 80 11.24 1.34 5.29
CA MET A 80 11.83 2.50 4.60
C MET A 80 11.38 3.83 5.24
N GLN A 81 10.09 3.96 5.54
CA GLN A 81 9.55 5.13 6.23
C GLN A 81 10.14 5.29 7.64
N GLY A 82 10.27 4.19 8.39
CA GLY A 82 10.85 4.19 9.74
C GLY A 82 12.34 4.52 9.78
N GLN A 83 13.07 4.19 8.72
CA GLN A 83 14.48 4.60 8.53
C GLN A 83 14.62 6.02 7.98
N ALA A 84 13.51 6.71 7.73
CA ALA A 84 13.46 8.08 7.20
C ALA A 84 14.24 8.28 5.89
N CYS A 85 14.28 7.25 5.02
CA CYS A 85 15.04 7.29 3.77
C CYS A 85 14.50 8.37 2.82
N ARG A 86 15.38 9.30 2.42
CA ARG A 86 15.13 10.39 1.47
C ARG A 86 15.42 9.95 0.04
N LYS A 87 15.06 10.79 -0.94
CA LYS A 87 15.39 10.55 -2.36
C LYS A 87 16.89 10.25 -2.52
N GLY A 88 17.21 9.15 -3.18
CA GLY A 88 18.58 8.67 -3.39
C GLY A 88 19.10 7.75 -2.27
N GLU A 89 18.42 7.67 -1.14
CA GLU A 89 18.78 6.75 -0.06
C GLU A 89 18.08 5.40 -0.24
N ALA A 90 18.82 4.35 0.10
CA ALA A 90 18.34 2.98 0.05
C ALA A 90 18.36 2.34 1.43
N LYS A 91 17.46 1.39 1.65
CA LYS A 91 17.50 0.49 2.79
C LYS A 91 17.49 -0.95 2.31
N SER A 92 18.00 -1.82 3.16
CA SER A 92 17.92 -3.28 2.97
C SER A 92 17.40 -3.92 4.24
N THR A 93 16.44 -4.83 4.09
CA THR A 93 15.93 -5.65 5.20
C THR A 93 16.40 -7.08 5.00
N TYR A 94 17.07 -7.63 6.02
CA TYR A 94 17.63 -8.98 6.01
C TYR A 94 16.84 -9.88 6.95
N GLY A 95 16.17 -10.88 6.38
CA GLY A 95 15.54 -11.99 7.10
C GLY A 95 15.79 -13.30 6.34
N THR A 96 14.80 -14.19 6.27
CA THR A 96 14.87 -15.38 5.39
C THR A 96 15.04 -15.00 3.91
N ARG A 97 14.56 -13.81 3.54
CA ARG A 97 14.78 -13.16 2.24
C ARG A 97 15.36 -11.77 2.47
N ALA A 98 15.98 -11.21 1.43
CA ALA A 98 16.48 -9.84 1.44
C ALA A 98 15.69 -8.97 0.47
N PHE A 99 15.33 -7.76 0.91
CA PHE A 99 14.66 -6.76 0.08
C PHE A 99 15.43 -5.45 0.17
N ILE A 100 15.81 -4.91 -0.99
CA ILE A 100 16.48 -3.62 -1.13
C ILE A 100 15.51 -2.66 -1.80
N LEU A 101 15.29 -1.51 -1.17
CA LEU A 101 14.43 -0.45 -1.69
C LEU A 101 15.25 0.83 -1.79
N LEU A 102 15.18 1.51 -2.94
CA LEU A 102 15.76 2.83 -3.19
C LEU A 102 14.62 3.84 -3.31
N ASN A 103 14.66 4.92 -2.52
CA ASN A 103 13.67 5.97 -2.63
C ASN A 103 14.00 6.85 -3.86
N THR A 104 13.10 6.88 -4.83
CA THR A 104 13.27 7.63 -6.09
C THR A 104 12.57 8.99 -6.07
N GLY A 105 11.96 9.37 -4.94
CA GLY A 105 11.15 10.57 -4.80
C GLY A 105 9.81 10.43 -5.54
N GLU A 106 9.37 11.50 -6.17
CA GLU A 106 8.09 11.56 -6.89
C GLU A 106 8.17 11.00 -8.33
N GLU A 107 9.35 10.57 -8.75
CA GLU A 107 9.58 10.08 -10.11
C GLU A 107 9.30 8.58 -10.24
N VAL A 108 8.42 8.20 -11.18
CA VAL A 108 8.18 6.79 -11.53
C VAL A 108 9.30 6.29 -12.44
N ILE A 109 10.33 5.65 -11.87
CA ILE A 109 11.49 5.13 -12.61
C ILE A 109 11.26 3.68 -13.05
N LYS A 110 11.11 3.44 -14.35
CA LYS A 110 11.06 2.07 -14.92
C LYS A 110 12.47 1.51 -15.09
N SER A 111 12.74 0.36 -14.45
CA SER A 111 14.02 -0.31 -14.59
C SER A 111 14.23 -0.90 -15.98
N LYS A 112 15.47 -0.85 -16.47
CA LYS A 112 15.95 -1.60 -17.65
C LYS A 112 16.73 -2.87 -17.28
N HIS A 113 16.84 -3.16 -15.99
CA HIS A 113 17.68 -4.25 -15.44
C HIS A 113 16.91 -5.15 -14.46
N GLY A 114 15.58 -5.26 -14.63
CA GLY A 114 14.76 -6.20 -13.86
C GLY A 114 14.37 -5.76 -12.44
N LEU A 115 14.64 -4.51 -12.05
CA LEU A 115 14.13 -3.97 -10.77
C LEU A 115 12.66 -3.56 -10.89
N LEU A 116 11.93 -3.69 -9.79
CA LEU A 116 10.52 -3.32 -9.71
C LEU A 116 10.36 -1.83 -9.35
N THR A 117 9.47 -1.15 -10.06
CA THR A 117 8.98 0.18 -9.67
C THR A 117 7.74 -0.01 -8.80
N THR A 118 7.69 0.66 -7.65
CA THR A 118 6.61 0.53 -6.67
C THR A 118 6.39 1.87 -5.97
N LEU A 119 5.20 2.09 -5.39
CA LEU A 119 4.98 3.27 -4.58
C LEU A 119 5.50 3.02 -3.16
N ALA A 120 6.36 3.90 -2.64
CA ALA A 120 6.89 3.79 -1.28
C ALA A 120 5.79 4.09 -0.24
N PHE A 121 5.22 5.29 -0.28
CA PHE A 121 4.11 5.70 0.58
C PHE A 121 3.44 6.96 0.03
N LYS A 122 2.25 7.26 0.52
CA LYS A 122 1.55 8.54 0.40
C LYS A 122 0.99 8.92 1.78
N LEU A 123 1.42 10.05 2.32
CA LEU A 123 0.93 10.54 3.61
C LEU A 123 -0.11 11.63 3.33
N GLY A 124 -1.38 11.41 3.68
CA GLY A 124 -2.49 12.32 3.38
C GLY A 124 -2.71 12.55 1.89
#